data_AF-A0A059CBB0-F1
#
_entry.id   AF-A0A059CBB0-F1
#
_cell.length_a   1.000
_cell.length_b   1.000
_cell.length_c   1.000
_cell.angle_alpha   90.00
_cell.angle_beta   90.00
_cell.angle_gamma   90.00
#
_symmetry.space_group_name_H-M   'P 1'
#
loop_
_entity.id
_entity.type
_entity.pdbx_description
1 polymer ?
#
loop_
_entity_poly.entity_id
_entity_poly.type
_entity_poly.pdbx_seq_one_letter_code
_entity_poly.pdbx_strand_id
1 'polypeptide(L)'
;MLKEKGGHSGKASKYLALHLRFEIDMVAHSLCEFGGGEEERQELEAFRKVHFPALTLLKKSSKLPSPAALREEGLCPLTPEEAVLMLAALGFKRKTYVYVAGANIYGGRSRLVALNSLYPNLVTKETLLSASELEPFKNFSSQLAALDFIVCTTADAFAMTDSGSQLSSLVSGYRIYYGGGKMPTIRPNKRRLANIFTKNNTIEWRVFEQRVRKAVR
;
A
#
# COMPACT_ATOMS: atom_id res chain seq x y z
N MET A 1 -18.62 36.19 -35.61
CA MET A 1 -18.02 36.27 -34.26
C MET A 1 -18.87 35.44 -33.30
N LEU A 2 -18.54 34.16 -33.15
CA LEU A 2 -19.16 33.31 -32.13
C LEU A 2 -18.40 33.56 -30.82
N LYS A 3 -19.11 34.09 -29.85
CA LYS A 3 -18.59 34.42 -28.51
C LYS A 3 -18.45 33.09 -27.75
N GLU A 4 -17.23 32.60 -27.59
CA GLU A 4 -16.96 31.48 -26.70
C GLU A 4 -17.35 31.89 -25.27
N LYS A 5 -18.36 31.21 -24.73
CA LYS A 5 -18.66 31.25 -23.30
C LYS A 5 -17.53 30.52 -22.60
N GLY A 6 -16.71 31.26 -21.86
CA GLY A 6 -15.74 30.70 -20.93
C GLY A 6 -16.43 29.75 -19.96
N GLY A 7 -16.31 28.46 -20.22
CA GLY A 7 -16.69 27.42 -19.28
C GLY A 7 -15.86 27.60 -18.01
N HIS A 8 -16.54 27.69 -16.87
CA HIS A 8 -15.88 27.52 -15.58
C HIS A 8 -15.21 26.13 -15.61
N SER A 9 -13.88 26.10 -15.75
CA SER A 9 -13.12 24.88 -15.51
C SER A 9 -13.25 24.55 -14.02
N GLY A 10 -14.25 23.73 -13.70
CA GLY A 10 -14.34 23.13 -12.37
C GLY A 10 -12.99 22.50 -12.06
N LYS A 11 -12.36 22.87 -10.93
CA LYS A 11 -11.12 22.24 -10.49
C LYS A 11 -11.34 20.72 -10.51
N ALA A 12 -10.50 20.01 -11.26
CA ALA A 12 -10.53 18.55 -11.27
C ALA A 12 -10.49 18.02 -9.82
N SER A 13 -11.34 17.03 -9.53
CA SER A 13 -11.39 16.40 -8.21
C SER A 13 -10.05 15.78 -7.87
N LYS A 14 -9.52 16.12 -6.70
CA LYS A 14 -8.24 15.60 -6.22
C LYS A 14 -8.38 14.19 -5.66
N TYR A 15 -7.37 13.35 -5.84
CA TYR A 15 -7.35 11.99 -5.29
C TYR A 15 -5.98 11.56 -4.78
N LEU A 16 -6.01 10.61 -3.85
CA LEU A 16 -4.84 9.91 -3.32
C LEU A 16 -4.74 8.55 -4.01
N ALA A 17 -3.58 8.21 -4.56
CA ALA A 17 -3.27 6.82 -4.90
C ALA A 17 -2.53 6.15 -3.73
N LEU A 18 -2.99 4.98 -3.30
CA LEU A 18 -2.41 4.17 -2.24
C LEU A 18 -1.96 2.84 -2.83
N HIS A 19 -0.66 2.58 -2.84
CA HIS A 19 -0.12 1.26 -3.17
C HIS A 19 -0.07 0.38 -1.91
N LEU A 20 -0.95 -0.62 -1.87
CA LEU A 20 -1.00 -1.66 -0.84
C LEU A 20 -0.21 -2.89 -1.31
N ARG A 21 1.09 -2.93 -1.03
CA ARG A 21 1.91 -4.12 -1.27
C ARG A 21 1.70 -5.16 -0.17
N PHE A 22 0.57 -5.85 -0.23
CA PHE A 22 0.12 -6.83 0.77
C PHE A 22 -0.44 -8.10 0.14
N GLU A 23 0.05 -8.46 -1.05
CA GLU A 23 -0.28 -9.71 -1.73
C GLU A 23 0.42 -10.90 -1.07
N ILE A 24 -0.14 -12.11 -1.28
CA ILE A 24 0.34 -13.33 -0.64
C ILE A 24 1.84 -13.60 -0.89
N ASP A 25 2.36 -13.23 -2.06
CA ASP A 25 3.78 -13.40 -2.39
C ASP A 25 4.67 -12.52 -1.49
N MET A 26 4.28 -11.25 -1.27
CA MET A 26 4.98 -10.34 -0.38
C MET A 26 4.86 -10.78 1.09
N VAL A 27 3.64 -11.10 1.52
CA VAL A 27 3.34 -11.54 2.89
C VAL A 27 4.14 -12.81 3.21
N ALA A 28 4.14 -13.80 2.31
CA ALA A 28 4.89 -15.04 2.46
C ALA A 28 6.41 -14.82 2.43
N HIS A 29 6.93 -14.02 1.48
CA HIS A 29 8.36 -13.72 1.36
C HIS A 29 8.93 -12.97 2.56
N SER A 30 8.13 -12.09 3.18
CA SER A 30 8.57 -11.25 4.30
C SER A 30 8.94 -12.02 5.58
N LEU A 31 8.50 -13.28 5.71
CA LEU A 31 8.63 -14.10 6.94
C LEU A 31 8.00 -13.48 8.19
N CYS A 32 7.21 -12.42 8.03
CA CYS A 32 6.50 -11.77 9.12
C CYS A 32 5.18 -12.50 9.45
N GLU A 33 4.61 -12.12 10.59
CA GLU A 33 3.28 -12.54 11.03
C GLU A 33 2.38 -11.30 11.12
N PHE A 34 1.12 -11.45 10.73
CA PHE A 34 0.18 -10.34 10.55
C PHE A 34 -1.13 -10.53 11.33
N GLY A 35 -1.11 -11.43 12.31
CA GLY A 35 -2.17 -11.63 13.29
C GLY A 35 -3.13 -12.78 12.98
N GLY A 36 -2.92 -13.54 11.91
CA GLY A 36 -3.75 -14.70 11.56
C GLY A 36 -3.44 -16.00 12.30
N GLY A 37 -2.52 -15.99 13.26
CA GLY A 37 -2.27 -17.13 14.16
C GLY A 37 -1.64 -18.34 13.46
N GLU A 38 -2.04 -19.55 13.88
CA GLU A 38 -1.51 -20.80 13.33
C GLU A 38 -1.93 -21.03 11.87
N GLU A 39 -3.15 -20.64 11.50
CA GLU A 39 -3.69 -20.80 10.14
C GLU A 39 -2.85 -20.01 9.13
N GLU A 40 -2.60 -18.71 9.41
CA GLU A 40 -1.71 -17.87 8.59
C GLU A 40 -0.30 -18.47 8.49
N ARG A 41 0.25 -18.98 9.60
CA ARG A 41 1.59 -19.59 9.60
C ARG A 41 1.67 -20.79 8.68
N GLN A 42 0.66 -21.67 8.71
CA GLN A 42 0.60 -22.87 7.89
C GLN A 42 0.39 -22.54 6.41
N GLU A 43 -0.55 -21.64 6.10
CA GLU A 43 -0.85 -21.20 4.74
C GLU A 43 0.39 -20.59 4.08
N LEU A 44 1.01 -19.61 4.75
CA LEU A 44 2.18 -18.93 4.21
C LEU A 44 3.39 -19.87 4.12
N GLU A 45 3.51 -20.87 5.01
CA GLU A 45 4.55 -21.88 4.89
C GLU A 45 4.33 -22.80 3.68
N ALA A 46 3.09 -23.22 3.43
CA ALA A 46 2.76 -23.99 2.23
C ALA A 46 3.08 -23.18 0.96
N PHE A 47 2.71 -21.90 0.92
CA PHE A 47 3.03 -21.02 -0.20
C PHE A 47 4.56 -20.90 -0.41
N ARG A 48 5.33 -20.70 0.67
CA ARG A 48 6.80 -20.62 0.60
C ARG A 48 7.46 -21.90 0.07
N LYS A 49 6.95 -23.07 0.42
CA LYS A 49 7.49 -24.35 -0.07
C LYS A 49 7.41 -24.47 -1.59
N VAL A 50 6.33 -23.95 -2.18
CA VAL A 50 6.09 -24.00 -3.63
C VAL A 50 6.81 -22.86 -4.35
N HIS A 51 6.65 -21.62 -3.88
CA HIS A 51 7.06 -20.42 -4.63
C HIS A 51 8.42 -19.85 -4.22
N PHE A 52 8.92 -20.19 -3.03
CA PHE A 52 10.18 -19.69 -2.50
C PHE A 52 11.07 -20.84 -1.95
N PRO A 53 11.44 -21.83 -2.78
CA PRO A 53 12.20 -23.00 -2.33
C PRO A 53 13.56 -22.61 -1.74
N ALA A 54 14.25 -21.62 -2.30
CA ALA A 54 15.51 -21.10 -1.76
C ALA A 54 15.34 -20.51 -0.34
N LEU A 55 14.26 -19.75 -0.10
CA LEU A 55 13.96 -19.21 1.22
C LEU A 55 13.65 -20.33 2.23
N THR A 56 12.95 -21.37 1.78
CA THR A 56 12.66 -22.56 2.59
C THR A 56 13.94 -23.31 2.96
N LEU A 57 14.89 -23.44 2.04
CA LEU A 57 16.20 -24.04 2.30
C LEU A 57 17.00 -23.19 3.30
N LEU A 58 17.05 -21.87 3.12
CA LEU A 58 17.71 -20.94 4.04
C LEU A 58 17.13 -21.01 5.45
N LYS A 59 15.80 -21.11 5.60
CA LYS A 59 15.14 -21.26 6.91
C LYS A 59 15.55 -22.56 7.63
N LYS A 60 15.92 -23.61 6.88
CA LYS A 60 16.41 -24.88 7.43
C LYS A 60 17.90 -24.86 7.75
N SER A 61 18.71 -24.17 6.94
CA SER A 61 20.17 -24.18 7.07
C SER A 61 20.74 -23.03 7.88
N SER A 62 19.95 -21.99 8.16
CA SER A 62 20.39 -20.76 8.84
C SER A 62 19.37 -20.30 9.87
N LYS A 63 19.86 -19.67 10.95
CA LYS A 63 19.01 -19.02 11.94
C LYS A 63 18.53 -17.68 11.40
N LEU A 64 17.32 -17.67 10.83
CA LEU A 64 16.68 -16.45 10.37
C LEU A 64 16.16 -15.61 11.56
N PRO A 65 16.05 -14.28 11.42
CA PRO A 65 15.44 -13.43 12.44
C PRO A 65 13.99 -13.84 12.72
N SER A 66 13.54 -13.62 13.95
CA SER A 66 12.13 -13.88 14.31
C SER A 66 11.20 -12.89 13.60
N PRO A 67 9.91 -13.24 13.40
CA PRO A 67 8.92 -12.31 12.84
C PRO A 67 8.86 -10.96 13.58
N ALA A 68 8.99 -10.98 14.91
CA ALA A 68 9.05 -9.78 15.73
C ALA A 68 10.28 -8.91 15.43
N ALA A 69 11.46 -9.52 15.28
CA ALA A 69 12.69 -8.80 14.94
C ALA A 69 12.64 -8.21 13.52
N LEU A 70 12.09 -8.95 12.55
CA LEU A 70 11.88 -8.46 11.18
C LEU A 70 10.96 -7.22 11.18
N ARG A 71 9.90 -7.27 11.99
CA ARG A 71 8.96 -6.16 12.14
C ARG A 71 9.61 -4.95 12.81
N GLU A 72 10.36 -5.16 13.89
CA GLU A 72 11.08 -4.10 14.59
C GLU A 72 12.11 -3.39 13.68
N GLU A 73 12.79 -4.13 12.82
CA GLU A 73 13.72 -3.56 11.83
C GLU A 73 13.01 -2.95 10.59
N GLY A 74 11.68 -3.00 10.53
CA GLY A 74 10.90 -2.43 9.44
C GLY A 74 11.00 -3.24 8.14
N LEU A 75 11.30 -4.53 8.21
CA LEU A 75 11.41 -5.41 7.05
C LEU A 75 10.05 -5.95 6.59
N CYS A 76 9.03 -5.94 7.45
CA CYS A 76 7.66 -6.27 7.07
C CYS A 76 7.01 -5.15 6.23
N PRO A 77 6.09 -5.47 5.29
CA PRO A 77 5.17 -4.48 4.74
C PRO A 77 4.21 -3.97 5.83
N LEU A 78 3.67 -2.75 5.65
CA LEU A 78 2.55 -2.32 6.49
C LEU A 78 1.29 -3.13 6.14
N THR A 79 0.47 -3.45 7.15
CA THR A 79 -0.85 -4.03 6.91
C THR A 79 -1.80 -2.97 6.32
N PRO A 80 -2.92 -3.39 5.68
CA PRO A 80 -3.95 -2.45 5.26
C PRO A 80 -4.47 -1.57 6.41
N GLU A 81 -4.63 -2.11 7.62
CA GLU A 81 -5.08 -1.36 8.80
C GLU A 81 -4.04 -0.32 9.25
N GLU A 82 -2.75 -0.67 9.22
CA GLU A 82 -1.66 0.29 9.49
C GLU A 82 -1.59 1.40 8.45
N ALA A 83 -1.86 1.07 7.18
CA ALA A 83 -1.96 2.06 6.11
C ALA A 83 -3.10 3.05 6.39
N VAL A 84 -4.27 2.57 6.83
CA VAL A 84 -5.40 3.41 7.24
C VAL A 84 -5.01 4.36 8.37
N LEU A 85 -4.39 3.82 9.43
CA LEU A 85 -3.95 4.62 10.57
C LEU A 85 -2.92 5.69 10.16
N MET A 86 -1.99 5.33 9.27
CA MET A 86 -1.03 6.28 8.71
C MET A 86 -1.74 7.40 7.96
N LEU A 87 -2.64 7.09 7.03
CA LEU A 87 -3.36 8.10 6.25
C LEU A 87 -4.23 9.01 7.14
N ALA A 88 -4.91 8.43 8.13
CA ALA A 88 -5.70 9.18 9.10
C ALA A 88 -4.83 10.18 9.86
N ALA A 89 -3.68 9.75 10.38
CA ALA A 89 -2.76 10.61 11.12
C ALA A 89 -2.11 11.73 10.27
N LEU A 90 -1.99 11.51 8.95
CA LEU A 90 -1.53 12.54 8.03
C LEU A 90 -2.61 13.58 7.70
N GLY A 91 -3.86 13.32 8.09
CA GLY A 91 -4.98 14.25 7.94
C GLY A 91 -5.83 14.01 6.70
N PHE A 92 -5.70 12.86 6.03
CA PHE A 92 -6.63 12.48 4.96
C PHE A 92 -8.02 12.26 5.56
N LYS A 93 -9.01 12.98 5.01
CA LYS A 93 -10.37 13.01 5.53
C LYS A 93 -11.20 11.90 4.90
N ARG A 94 -12.31 11.55 5.55
CA ARG A 94 -13.27 10.55 5.05
C ARG A 94 -13.70 10.77 3.60
N LYS A 95 -13.84 12.03 3.17
CA LYS A 95 -14.26 12.38 1.80
C LYS A 95 -13.16 12.26 0.73
N THR A 96 -11.93 11.95 1.10
CA THR A 96 -10.83 11.77 0.15
C THR A 96 -11.17 10.65 -0.83
N TYR A 97 -11.05 10.92 -2.13
CA TYR A 97 -11.07 9.88 -3.16
C TYR A 97 -9.76 9.11 -3.10
N VAL A 98 -9.84 7.79 -2.93
CA VAL A 98 -8.68 6.92 -2.79
C VAL A 98 -8.69 5.89 -3.91
N TYR A 99 -7.65 5.89 -4.73
CA TYR A 99 -7.36 4.79 -5.63
C TYR A 99 -6.44 3.79 -4.92
N VAL A 100 -6.82 2.52 -4.85
CA VAL A 100 -5.96 1.47 -4.30
C VAL A 100 -5.30 0.70 -5.43
N ALA A 101 -3.97 0.80 -5.49
CA ALA A 101 -3.10 0.04 -6.37
C ALA A 101 -2.63 -1.24 -5.66
N GLY A 102 -2.49 -2.31 -6.45
CA GLY A 102 -2.14 -3.65 -5.97
C GLY A 102 -3.09 -4.69 -6.55
N ALA A 103 -2.70 -5.95 -6.44
CA ALA A 103 -3.56 -7.09 -6.79
C ALA A 103 -4.00 -7.81 -5.51
N ASN A 104 -4.99 -8.71 -5.61
CA ASN A 104 -5.29 -9.79 -4.66
C ASN A 104 -4.68 -9.65 -3.24
N ILE A 105 -5.18 -8.66 -2.48
CA ILE A 105 -4.71 -8.38 -1.12
C ILE A 105 -4.90 -9.63 -0.27
N TYR A 106 -3.85 -10.08 0.43
CA TYR A 106 -3.91 -11.24 1.31
C TYR A 106 -4.96 -11.01 2.41
N GLY A 107 -5.82 -12.01 2.66
CA GLY A 107 -7.03 -11.88 3.49
C GLY A 107 -8.23 -11.21 2.81
N GLY A 108 -8.06 -10.66 1.61
CA GLY A 108 -9.13 -10.15 0.77
C GLY A 108 -9.95 -9.03 1.42
N ARG A 109 -11.28 -9.13 1.32
CA ARG A 109 -12.21 -8.08 1.78
C ARG A 109 -12.12 -7.81 3.28
N SER A 110 -11.82 -8.81 4.11
CA SER A 110 -11.77 -8.65 5.57
C SER A 110 -10.69 -7.64 5.98
N ARG A 111 -9.55 -7.64 5.27
CA ARG A 111 -8.42 -6.72 5.50
C ARG A 111 -8.67 -5.32 4.98
N LEU A 112 -9.61 -5.14 4.06
CA LEU A 112 -9.98 -3.83 3.50
C LEU A 112 -11.12 -3.14 4.26
N VAL A 113 -11.72 -3.78 5.28
CA VAL A 113 -12.87 -3.23 6.04
C VAL A 113 -12.54 -1.87 6.65
N ALA A 114 -11.38 -1.73 7.31
CA ALA A 114 -10.98 -0.47 7.95
C ALA A 114 -10.80 0.65 6.91
N LEU A 115 -10.22 0.33 5.76
CA LEU A 115 -9.96 1.27 4.68
C LEU A 115 -11.25 1.75 4.03
N ASN A 116 -12.16 0.83 3.69
CA ASN A 116 -13.48 1.17 3.14
C ASN A 116 -14.34 1.93 4.16
N SER A 117 -14.23 1.59 5.44
CA SER A 117 -14.98 2.26 6.50
C SER A 117 -14.52 3.70 6.67
N LEU A 118 -13.20 3.98 6.62
CA LEU A 118 -12.68 5.33 6.80
C LEU A 118 -12.70 6.17 5.51
N TYR A 119 -12.53 5.55 4.35
CA TYR A 119 -12.50 6.18 3.04
C TYR A 119 -13.53 5.55 2.09
N PRO A 120 -14.81 5.93 2.19
CA PRO A 120 -15.90 5.36 1.37
C PRO A 120 -15.77 5.63 -0.13
N ASN A 121 -14.99 6.64 -0.54
CA ASN A 121 -14.76 6.98 -1.95
C ASN A 121 -13.54 6.22 -2.51
N LEU A 122 -13.45 4.93 -2.19
CA LEU A 122 -12.36 4.06 -2.59
C LEU A 122 -12.68 3.36 -3.90
N VAL A 123 -11.72 3.35 -4.81
CA VAL A 123 -11.79 2.66 -6.10
C VAL A 123 -10.52 1.84 -6.34
N THR A 124 -10.65 0.75 -7.06
CA THR A 124 -9.57 -0.03 -7.66
C THR A 124 -9.70 -0.01 -9.18
N LYS A 125 -8.68 -0.50 -9.91
CA LYS A 125 -8.80 -0.68 -11.37
C LYS A 125 -10.01 -1.54 -11.77
N GLU A 126 -10.34 -2.56 -10.97
CA GLU A 126 -11.48 -3.46 -11.22
C GLU A 126 -12.83 -2.78 -11.05
N THR A 127 -12.91 -1.71 -10.24
CA THR A 127 -14.13 -0.90 -10.09
C THR A 127 -14.19 0.26 -11.08
N LEU A 128 -13.04 0.69 -11.61
CA LEU A 128 -12.93 1.85 -12.49
C LEU A 128 -13.13 1.46 -13.96
N LEU A 129 -12.66 0.28 -14.35
CA LEU A 129 -12.68 -0.22 -15.72
C LEU A 129 -13.73 -1.32 -15.89
N SER A 130 -14.33 -1.39 -17.06
CA SER A 130 -15.22 -2.48 -17.45
C SER A 130 -14.47 -3.80 -17.59
N ALA A 131 -15.19 -4.92 -17.50
CA ALA A 131 -14.62 -6.24 -17.74
C ALA A 131 -13.96 -6.36 -19.12
N SER A 132 -14.54 -5.71 -20.15
CA SER A 132 -13.99 -5.67 -21.52
C SER A 132 -12.70 -4.87 -21.62
N GLU A 133 -12.55 -3.78 -20.86
CA GLU A 133 -11.31 -2.98 -20.83
C GLU A 133 -10.19 -3.72 -20.09
N LEU A 134 -10.53 -4.57 -19.12
CA LEU A 134 -9.57 -5.37 -18.36
C LEU A 134 -9.18 -6.68 -19.04
N GLU A 135 -10.03 -7.21 -19.92
CA GLU A 135 -9.85 -8.51 -20.59
C GLU A 135 -8.45 -8.68 -21.23
N PRO A 136 -7.90 -7.70 -21.96
CA PRO A 136 -6.58 -7.83 -22.58
C PRO A 136 -5.44 -8.07 -21.58
N PHE A 137 -5.65 -7.70 -20.30
CA PHE A 137 -4.61 -7.69 -19.27
C PHE A 137 -4.72 -8.84 -18.26
N LYS A 138 -5.83 -9.59 -18.24
CA LYS A 138 -6.15 -10.57 -17.17
C LYS A 138 -5.08 -11.63 -16.93
N ASN A 139 -4.38 -12.05 -17.98
CA ASN A 139 -3.33 -13.08 -17.90
C ASN A 139 -1.91 -12.50 -17.86
N PHE A 140 -1.78 -11.17 -17.83
CA PHE A 140 -0.50 -10.47 -17.89
C PHE A 140 -0.35 -9.57 -16.68
N SER A 141 0.08 -10.16 -15.56
CA SER A 141 0.22 -9.45 -14.27
C SER A 141 1.00 -8.13 -14.39
N SER A 142 2.11 -8.12 -15.13
CA SER A 142 2.91 -6.91 -15.37
C SER A 142 2.16 -5.83 -16.15
N GLN A 143 1.33 -6.21 -17.13
CA GLN A 143 0.53 -5.24 -17.89
C GLN A 143 -0.63 -4.70 -17.05
N LEU A 144 -1.25 -5.56 -16.24
CA LEU A 144 -2.28 -5.14 -15.30
C LEU A 144 -1.71 -4.16 -14.25
N ALA A 145 -0.50 -4.39 -13.76
CA ALA A 145 0.22 -3.48 -12.88
C ALA A 145 0.63 -2.16 -13.55
N ALA A 146 0.73 -2.12 -14.89
CA ALA A 146 0.99 -0.88 -15.61
C ALA A 146 -0.21 0.10 -15.52
N LEU A 147 -1.44 -0.41 -15.40
CA LEU A 147 -2.61 0.43 -15.14
C LEU A 147 -2.50 1.11 -13.76
N ASP A 148 -2.12 0.34 -12.73
CA ASP A 148 -1.86 0.88 -11.39
C ASP A 148 -0.76 1.96 -11.44
N PHE A 149 0.31 1.75 -12.23
CA PHE A 149 1.38 2.73 -12.42
C PHE A 149 0.88 4.06 -13.00
N ILE A 150 0.03 4.03 -14.05
CA ILE A 150 -0.51 5.24 -14.69
C ILE A 150 -1.34 6.05 -13.69
N VAL A 151 -2.22 5.39 -12.94
CA VAL A 151 -3.06 6.08 -11.95
C VAL A 151 -2.22 6.62 -10.79
N CYS A 152 -1.24 5.86 -10.29
CA CYS A 152 -0.38 6.32 -9.21
C CYS A 152 0.52 7.51 -9.59
N THR A 153 1.01 7.55 -10.82
CA THR A 153 1.88 8.64 -11.29
C THR A 153 1.12 9.94 -11.50
N THR A 154 -0.17 9.88 -11.85
CA THR A 154 -1.02 11.06 -12.12
C THR A 154 -1.77 11.58 -10.88
N ALA A 155 -1.72 10.88 -9.75
CA ALA A 155 -2.43 11.27 -8.53
C ALA A 155 -1.89 12.56 -7.86
N ASP A 156 -2.76 13.33 -7.20
CA ASP A 156 -2.36 14.53 -6.44
C ASP A 156 -1.44 14.20 -5.27
N ALA A 157 -1.61 13.02 -4.67
CA ALA A 157 -0.71 12.44 -3.70
C ALA A 157 -0.58 10.94 -3.95
N PHE A 158 0.60 10.40 -3.70
CA PHE A 158 0.86 8.96 -3.74
C PHE A 158 1.33 8.49 -2.37
N ALA A 159 0.77 7.41 -1.84
CA ALA A 159 1.22 6.75 -0.62
C ALA A 159 1.53 5.29 -0.90
N MET A 160 2.46 4.73 -0.14
CA MET A 160 2.87 3.33 -0.28
C MET A 160 2.96 2.64 1.08
N THR A 161 2.70 1.34 1.13
CA THR A 161 2.91 0.52 2.35
C THR A 161 4.26 -0.17 2.39
N ASP A 162 4.86 -0.42 1.22
CA ASP A 162 6.21 -0.94 1.10
C ASP A 162 7.03 -0.14 0.10
N SER A 163 8.04 0.53 0.64
CA SER A 163 8.93 1.39 -0.12
C SER A 163 10.04 0.64 -0.85
N GLY A 164 10.19 -0.66 -0.59
CA GLY A 164 11.10 -1.57 -1.28
C GLY A 164 10.50 -2.22 -2.53
N SER A 165 9.18 -2.12 -2.73
CA SER A 165 8.52 -2.69 -3.89
C SER A 165 8.89 -1.98 -5.20
N GLN A 166 8.85 -2.75 -6.29
CA GLN A 166 9.18 -2.26 -7.64
C GLN A 166 8.23 -1.12 -8.06
N LEU A 167 6.92 -1.29 -7.89
CA LEU A 167 5.93 -0.27 -8.26
C LEU A 167 6.16 1.03 -7.47
N SER A 168 6.36 0.95 -6.14
CA SER A 168 6.63 2.14 -5.33
C SER A 168 7.88 2.88 -5.80
N SER A 169 8.93 2.15 -6.17
CA SER A 169 10.18 2.73 -6.67
C SER A 169 10.00 3.42 -8.02
N LEU A 170 9.31 2.77 -8.96
CA LEU A 170 9.01 3.30 -10.29
C LEU A 170 8.13 4.56 -10.21
N VAL A 171 7.03 4.51 -9.45
CA VAL A 171 6.13 5.65 -9.28
C VAL A 171 6.84 6.81 -8.59
N SER A 172 7.63 6.54 -7.55
CA SER A 172 8.40 7.59 -6.86
C SER A 172 9.39 8.27 -7.80
N GLY A 173 10.16 7.47 -8.57
CA GLY A 173 11.11 8.00 -9.55
C GLY A 173 10.42 8.85 -10.62
N TYR A 174 9.31 8.37 -11.18
CA TYR A 174 8.53 9.11 -12.17
C TYR A 174 8.02 10.44 -11.60
N ARG A 175 7.41 10.43 -10.41
CA ARG A 175 6.86 11.63 -9.75
C ARG A 175 7.96 12.63 -9.38
N ILE A 176 9.16 12.17 -9.02
CA ILE A 176 10.31 13.04 -8.76
C ILE A 176 10.76 13.71 -10.07
N TYR A 177 10.98 12.91 -11.13
CA TYR A 177 11.52 13.39 -12.39
C TYR A 177 10.54 14.32 -13.13
N TYR A 178 9.32 13.86 -13.40
CA TYR A 178 8.32 14.62 -14.16
C TYR A 178 7.57 15.64 -13.31
N GLY A 179 7.44 15.40 -12.01
CA GLY A 179 6.80 16.34 -11.07
C GLY A 179 7.75 17.41 -10.52
N GLY A 180 9.01 17.44 -10.95
CA GLY A 180 10.03 18.40 -10.46
C GLY A 180 10.23 18.37 -8.95
N GLY A 181 10.06 17.19 -8.33
CA GLY A 181 10.11 17.00 -6.87
C GLY A 181 8.95 17.62 -6.08
N LYS A 182 7.93 18.18 -6.75
CA LYS A 182 6.80 18.88 -6.10
C LYS A 182 5.57 17.98 -5.88
N MET A 183 5.52 16.82 -6.54
CA MET A 183 4.39 15.89 -6.43
C MET A 183 4.47 15.10 -5.12
N PRO A 184 3.52 15.29 -4.17
CA PRO A 184 3.55 14.64 -2.86
C PRO A 184 3.63 13.12 -2.99
N THR A 185 4.64 12.54 -2.33
CA THR A 185 4.86 11.09 -2.30
C THR A 185 5.18 10.69 -0.87
N ILE A 186 4.25 10.00 -0.21
CA ILE A 186 4.31 9.60 1.19
C ILE A 186 5.03 8.27 1.27
N ARG A 187 6.28 8.31 1.73
CA ARG A 187 7.13 7.13 1.94
C ARG A 187 7.23 6.81 3.42
N PRO A 188 6.71 5.65 3.89
CA PRO A 188 6.80 5.28 5.30
C PRO A 188 8.22 4.90 5.70
N ASN A 189 8.67 5.38 6.86
CA ASN A 189 9.76 4.75 7.60
C ASN A 189 9.19 3.57 8.39
N LYS A 190 9.19 2.38 7.78
CA LYS A 190 8.56 1.17 8.32
C LYS A 190 9.08 0.80 9.71
N ARG A 191 10.38 0.97 9.97
CA ARG A 191 10.98 0.74 11.30
C ARG A 191 10.38 1.66 12.37
N ARG A 192 10.27 2.95 12.08
CA ARG A 192 9.68 3.92 13.02
C ARG A 192 8.19 3.70 13.20
N LEU A 193 7.47 3.37 12.14
CA LEU A 193 6.04 3.05 12.22
C LEU A 193 5.78 1.76 12.99
N ALA A 194 6.58 0.71 12.79
CA ALA A 194 6.49 -0.52 13.56
C ALA A 194 6.60 -0.22 15.07
N ASN A 195 7.59 0.58 15.49
CA ASN A 195 7.73 0.99 16.89
C ASN A 195 6.53 1.81 17.43
N ILE A 196 5.84 2.56 16.57
CA ILE A 196 4.63 3.31 16.96
C ILE A 196 3.45 2.34 17.14
N PHE A 197 3.30 1.35 16.26
CA PHE A 197 2.16 0.43 16.25
C PHE A 197 2.28 -0.73 17.24
N THR A 198 3.48 -1.16 17.62
CA THR A 198 3.70 -2.34 18.48
C THR A 198 3.76 -2.02 19.98
N LYS A 199 3.80 -0.75 20.37
CA LYS A 199 3.83 -0.39 21.79
C LYS A 199 2.48 -0.69 22.42
N ASN A 200 2.50 -1.58 23.42
CA ASN A 200 1.32 -2.10 24.11
C ASN A 200 0.71 -1.10 25.12
N ASN A 201 0.72 0.19 24.79
CA ASN A 201 0.14 1.25 25.58
C ASN A 201 -0.84 2.07 24.74
N THR A 202 -1.91 2.54 25.38
CA THR A 202 -2.81 3.52 24.77
C THR A 202 -2.02 4.79 24.49
N ILE A 203 -2.00 5.21 23.22
CA ILE A 203 -1.39 6.47 22.78
C ILE A 203 -2.50 7.47 22.51
N GLU A 204 -2.36 8.69 23.06
CA GLU A 204 -3.28 9.78 22.74
C GLU A 204 -3.15 10.17 21.26
N TRP A 205 -4.27 10.48 20.62
CA TRP A 205 -4.34 10.66 19.16
C TRP A 205 -3.41 11.77 18.65
N ARG A 206 -3.35 12.92 19.31
CA ARG A 206 -2.46 14.02 18.91
C ARG A 206 -0.98 13.62 19.02
N VAL A 207 -0.60 12.84 20.04
CA VAL A 207 0.77 12.28 20.13
C VAL A 207 1.04 11.28 19.01
N PHE A 208 0.06 10.42 18.69
CA PHE A 208 0.15 9.47 17.59
C PHE A 208 0.35 10.17 16.23
N GLU A 209 -0.48 11.18 15.92
CA GLU A 209 -0.36 11.98 14.70
C GLU A 209 1.03 12.59 14.55
N GLN A 210 1.54 13.22 15.61
CA GLN A 210 2.86 13.85 15.59
C GLN A 210 3.98 12.83 15.32
N ARG A 211 3.88 11.62 15.88
CA ARG A 211 4.87 10.56 15.66
C ARG A 211 4.81 10.00 14.24
N VAL A 212 3.62 9.75 13.72
CA VAL A 212 3.41 9.28 12.34
C VAL A 212 3.91 10.31 11.32
N ARG A 213 3.58 11.60 11.50
CA ARG A 213 4.06 12.68 10.61
C ARG A 213 5.59 12.76 10.56
N LYS A 214 6.26 12.47 11.67
CA LYS A 214 7.73 12.40 11.72
C LYS A 214 8.30 11.10 11.14
N ALA A 215 7.47 10.07 10.95
CA ALA A 215 7.85 8.75 10.46
C ALA A 215 7.50 8.53 8.98
N VAL A 216 7.06 9.56 8.26
CA VAL A 216 6.89 9.55 6.80
C VAL A 216 7.78 10.63 6.18
N ARG A 217 8.21 10.40 4.95
CA ARG A 217 8.89 11.39 4.11
C ARG A 217 8.04 11.72 2.90
#